data_AF-A0A951E8L5-F1
#
_entry.id   AF-A0A951E8L5-F1
#
_cell.length_a   1.000
_cell.length_b   1.000
_cell.length_c   1.000
_cell.angle_alpha   90.00
_cell.angle_beta   90.00
_cell.angle_gamma   90.00
#
_symmetry.space_group_name_H-M   'P 1'
#
loop_
_entity.id
_entity.type
_entity.pdbx_description
1 polymer ?
#
loop_
_entity_poly.entity_id
_entity_poly.type
_entity_poly.pdbx_seq_one_letter_code
_entity_poly.pdbx_strand_id
1 'polypeptide(L)'
;MSGSDTTQQNLVRDVDALVAAFMSEAPLDDIVPLVDRIATAAGHWDHIPDRAIIELRSAIDLMCEGKACATISALLAARSELIPPPR
;
A
#
# COMPACT_ATOMS: atom_id res chain seq x y z
N MET A 1 13.57 20.59 -2.91
CA MET A 1 12.32 19.80 -2.92
C MET A 1 12.65 18.42 -3.50
N SER A 2 13.00 17.40 -2.70
CA SER A 2 13.34 16.08 -3.28
C SER A 2 13.18 14.86 -2.35
N GLY A 3 12.91 15.03 -1.05
CA GLY A 3 12.81 13.90 -0.11
C GLY A 3 11.44 13.20 -0.11
N SER A 4 10.35 13.97 -0.04
CA SER A 4 8.99 13.39 0.07
C SER A 4 8.54 12.68 -1.21
N ASP A 5 8.92 13.17 -2.39
CA ASP A 5 8.55 12.58 -3.68
C ASP A 5 9.11 11.17 -3.85
N THR A 6 10.31 10.90 -3.31
CA THR A 6 10.98 9.60 -3.50
C THR A 6 10.27 8.51 -2.72
N THR A 7 9.85 8.78 -1.49
CA THR A 7 9.22 7.73 -0.68
C THR A 7 7.74 7.56 -0.95
N GLN A 8 7.01 8.62 -1.35
CA GLN A 8 5.65 8.42 -1.86
C GLN A 8 5.67 7.56 -3.12
N GLN A 9 6.62 7.77 -4.03
CA GLN A 9 6.83 6.88 -5.18
C GLN A 9 7.27 5.47 -4.76
N ASN A 10 8.16 5.39 -3.77
CA ASN A 10 8.43 4.24 -2.89
C ASN A 10 7.19 3.38 -2.64
N LEU A 11 6.28 4.01 -1.90
CA LEU A 11 5.07 3.41 -1.39
C LEU A 11 4.10 3.02 -2.51
N VAL A 12 3.93 3.87 -3.53
CA VAL A 12 3.10 3.53 -4.69
C VAL A 12 3.62 2.26 -5.37
N ARG A 13 4.94 2.11 -5.54
CA ARG A 13 5.54 0.91 -6.13
C ARG A 13 5.33 -0.33 -5.26
N ASP A 14 5.50 -0.20 -3.94
CA ASP A 14 5.25 -1.32 -3.02
C ASP A 14 3.77 -1.74 -3.01
N VAL A 15 2.84 -0.78 -3.07
CA VAL A 15 1.39 -1.06 -3.20
C VAL A 15 1.08 -1.76 -4.52
N ASP A 16 1.66 -1.29 -5.64
CA ASP A 16 1.48 -1.92 -6.95
C ASP A 16 2.02 -3.35 -6.99
N ALA A 17 3.20 -3.58 -6.41
CA ALA A 17 3.79 -4.91 -6.29
C ALA A 17 2.93 -5.84 -5.40
N LEU A 18 2.36 -5.32 -4.31
CA LEU A 18 1.48 -6.09 -3.45
C LEU A 18 0.18 -6.48 -4.15
N VAL A 19 -0.45 -5.56 -4.90
CA VAL A 19 -1.63 -5.89 -5.72
C VAL A 19 -1.30 -6.97 -6.75
N ALA A 20 -0.16 -6.86 -7.44
CA ALA A 20 0.27 -7.87 -8.41
C ALA A 20 0.52 -9.25 -7.74
N ALA A 21 1.12 -9.27 -6.55
CA ALA A 21 1.33 -10.49 -5.77
C ALA A 21 -0.01 -11.17 -5.42
N PHE A 22 -1.01 -10.40 -5.00
CA PHE A 22 -2.36 -10.93 -4.75
C PHE A 22 -3.05 -11.47 -6.01
N MET A 23 -2.93 -10.75 -7.13
CA MET A 23 -3.54 -11.18 -8.40
C MET A 23 -2.89 -12.41 -9.01
N SER A 24 -1.61 -12.66 -8.71
CA SER A 24 -0.85 -13.82 -9.19
C SER A 24 -0.83 -15.00 -8.21
N GLU A 25 -1.52 -14.89 -7.08
CA GLU A 25 -1.48 -15.88 -5.99
C GLU A 25 -0.03 -16.19 -5.55
N ALA A 26 0.79 -15.13 -5.44
CA ALA A 26 2.18 -15.24 -5.04
C ALA A 26 2.34 -15.88 -3.65
N PRO A 27 3.45 -16.59 -3.40
CA PRO A 27 3.71 -17.19 -2.10
C PRO A 27 3.85 -16.12 -1.01
N LEU A 28 3.52 -16.50 0.23
CA LEU A 28 3.58 -15.60 1.38
C LEU A 28 4.98 -14.99 1.58
N ASP A 29 6.03 -15.71 1.25
CA ASP A 29 7.42 -15.25 1.34
C ASP A 29 7.69 -14.01 0.47
N ASP A 30 6.95 -13.83 -0.62
CA ASP A 30 7.03 -12.65 -1.50
C ASP A 30 6.12 -11.51 -1.01
N ILE A 31 5.02 -11.84 -0.32
CA ILE A 31 4.02 -10.89 0.19
C ILE A 31 4.51 -10.21 1.49
N VAL A 32 5.04 -10.99 2.45
CA VAL A 32 5.43 -10.47 3.77
C VAL A 32 6.41 -9.29 3.69
N PRO A 33 7.48 -9.32 2.87
CA PRO A 33 8.40 -8.19 2.77
C PRO A 33 7.75 -6.92 2.20
N LEU A 34 6.73 -7.05 1.35
CA LEU A 34 5.97 -5.90 0.82
C LEU A 34 5.11 -5.28 1.91
N VAL A 35 4.42 -6.12 2.68
CA VAL A 35 3.58 -5.69 3.81
C VAL A 35 4.39 -4.98 4.88
N ASP A 36 5.57 -5.52 5.24
CA ASP A 36 6.44 -4.91 6.24
C ASP A 36 6.94 -3.52 5.81
N ARG A 37 7.31 -3.36 4.53
CA ARG A 37 7.71 -2.05 3.98
C ARG A 37 6.55 -1.05 4.01
N ILE A 38 5.35 -1.48 3.62
CA ILE A 38 4.14 -0.66 3.63
C ILE A 38 3.77 -0.26 5.07
N ALA A 39 3.78 -1.20 6.01
CA ALA A 39 3.48 -0.95 7.41
C ALA A 39 4.49 0.01 8.04
N THR A 40 5.78 -0.16 7.74
CA THR A 40 6.85 0.74 8.17
C THR A 40 6.65 2.15 7.60
N ALA A 41 6.31 2.26 6.31
CA ALA A 41 6.00 3.54 5.68
C ALA A 41 4.77 4.21 6.30
N ALA A 42 3.71 3.45 6.60
CA ALA A 42 2.50 3.96 7.25
C ALA A 42 2.70 4.39 8.72
N GLY A 43 3.79 3.96 9.36
CA GLY A 43 4.11 4.26 10.77
C GLY A 43 4.91 5.54 11.02
N HIS A 44 5.50 6.17 9.99
CA HIS A 44 6.53 7.20 10.19
C HIS A 44 6.31 8.55 9.44
N TRP A 45 5.12 8.86 8.88
CA TRP A 45 5.05 9.81 7.75
C TRP A 45 4.02 10.96 7.86
N ASP A 46 4.54 12.20 7.96
CA ASP A 46 3.80 13.49 7.92
C ASP A 46 3.40 13.95 6.50
N HIS A 47 3.78 13.20 5.46
CA HIS A 47 3.64 13.61 4.04
C HIS A 47 2.75 12.68 3.21
N ILE A 48 2.19 11.62 3.83
CA ILE A 48 1.22 10.75 3.16
C ILE A 48 -0.18 11.28 3.49
N PRO A 49 -1.11 11.33 2.52
CA PRO A 49 -2.50 11.68 2.80
C PRO A 49 -3.12 10.76 3.85
N ASP A 50 -3.79 11.31 4.87
CA ASP A 50 -4.42 10.53 5.95
C ASP A 50 -5.33 9.42 5.42
N ARG A 51 -6.04 9.67 4.32
CA ARG A 51 -6.90 8.68 3.66
C ARG A 51 -6.11 7.48 3.14
N ALA A 52 -4.95 7.70 2.53
CA ALA A 52 -4.09 6.61 2.09
C ALA A 52 -3.62 5.76 3.29
N ILE A 53 -3.30 6.40 4.43
CA ILE A 53 -2.90 5.68 5.65
C ILE A 53 -4.03 4.79 6.18
N ILE A 54 -5.26 5.31 6.23
CA ILE A 54 -6.45 4.56 6.68
C ILE A 54 -6.66 3.33 5.79
N GLU A 55 -6.61 3.50 4.47
CA GLU A 55 -6.81 2.41 3.52
C GLU A 55 -5.68 1.36 3.58
N LEU A 56 -4.42 1.77 3.78
CA LEU A 56 -3.30 0.84 3.95
C LEU A 56 -3.42 0.01 5.23
N ARG A 57 -3.84 0.61 6.35
CA ARG A 57 -4.10 -0.12 7.60
C ARG A 57 -5.24 -1.10 7.43
N SER A 58 -6.34 -0.66 6.82
CA SER A 58 -7.48 -1.51 6.46
C SER A 58 -7.05 -2.70 5.59
N ALA A 59 -6.20 -2.48 4.59
CA ALA A 59 -5.67 -3.56 3.75
C ALA A 59 -4.86 -4.59 4.55
N ILE A 60 -4.03 -4.15 5.49
CA ILE A 60 -3.24 -5.04 6.36
C ILE A 60 -4.17 -5.87 7.26
N ASP A 61 -5.16 -5.24 7.89
CA ASP A 61 -6.12 -5.94 8.75
C ASP A 61 -6.92 -6.99 7.95
N LEU A 62 -7.42 -6.62 6.76
CA LEU A 62 -8.14 -7.53 5.85
C LEU A 62 -7.28 -8.69 5.35
N MET A 63 -5.98 -8.46 5.17
CA MET A 63 -5.03 -9.50 4.82
C MET A 63 -4.86 -10.51 5.95
N CYS A 64 -4.72 -10.03 7.20
CA CYS A 64 -4.67 -10.89 8.37
C CYS A 64 -5.95 -11.73 8.54
N GLU A 65 -7.10 -11.22 8.08
CA GLU A 65 -8.38 -11.93 8.04
C GLU A 65 -8.54 -12.87 6.83
N GLY A 66 -7.57 -12.93 5.91
CA GLY A 66 -7.64 -13.74 4.69
C GLY A 66 -8.61 -13.22 3.62
N LYS A 67 -9.02 -11.95 3.69
CA LYS A 67 -10.00 -11.35 2.78
C LYS A 67 -9.32 -10.74 1.55
N ALA A 68 -8.86 -11.59 0.63
CA ALA A 68 -8.09 -11.17 -0.54
C ALA A 68 -8.76 -10.07 -1.39
N CYS A 69 -10.03 -10.23 -1.78
CA CYS A 69 -10.72 -9.23 -2.61
C CYS A 69 -10.88 -7.87 -1.91
N ALA A 70 -11.15 -7.89 -0.60
CA ALA A 70 -11.27 -6.66 0.20
C ALA A 70 -9.91 -5.99 0.37
N THR A 71 -8.85 -6.79 0.58
CA THR A 71 -7.46 -6.34 0.65
C THR A 71 -7.06 -5.61 -0.64
N ILE A 72 -7.30 -6.21 -1.81
CA ILE A 72 -7.01 -5.59 -3.11
C ILE A 72 -7.79 -4.27 -3.26
N SER A 73 -9.06 -4.25 -2.88
CA SER A 73 -9.89 -3.03 -2.97
C SER A 73 -9.34 -1.89 -2.12
N ALA A 74 -8.92 -2.17 -0.88
CA ALA A 74 -8.31 -1.19 0.01
C ALA A 74 -6.94 -0.72 -0.52
N LEU A 75 -6.12 -1.61 -1.07
CA LEU A 75 -4.84 -1.24 -1.71
C LEU A 75 -5.04 -0.30 -2.91
N LEU A 76 -6.04 -0.56 -3.75
CA LEU A 76 -6.37 0.31 -4.89
C LEU A 76 -6.90 1.67 -4.44
N ALA A 77 -7.70 1.71 -3.37
CA ALA A 77 -8.17 2.96 -2.76
C ALA A 77 -6.99 3.79 -2.23
N ALA A 78 -6.10 3.17 -1.45
CA ALA A 78 -4.87 3.79 -0.96
C ALA A 78 -4.03 4.35 -2.10
N ARG A 79 -3.83 3.58 -3.17
CA ARG A 79 -3.10 4.01 -4.36
C ARG A 79 -3.71 5.25 -5.02
N SER A 80 -5.04 5.33 -5.10
CA SER A 80 -5.73 6.48 -5.70
C SER A 80 -5.50 7.76 -4.89
N GLU A 81 -5.41 7.65 -3.56
CA GLU A 81 -5.12 8.78 -2.68
C GLU A 81 -3.62 9.18 -2.77
N LEU A 82 -2.73 8.22 -3.03
CA LEU A 82 -1.30 8.47 -3.22
C LEU A 82 -0.94 9.10 -4.58
N ILE A 83 -1.79 8.94 -5.61
CA ILE A 83 -1.54 9.50 -6.94
C ILE A 83 -2.61 10.57 -7.19
N PRO A 84 -2.33 11.86 -6.92
CA PRO A 84 -3.30 12.89 -7.23
C PRO A 84 -3.64 12.86 -8.73
N PRO A 85 -4.92 13.06 -9.11
CA PRO A 85 -5.32 13.05 -10.51
C PRO A 85 -4.56 14.14 -11.29
N PRO A 86 -4.23 13.89 -12.57
CA PRO A 86 -3.65 14.93 -13.41
C PRO A 86 -4.62 16.11 -13.48
N ARG A 87 -4.10 17.31 -13.19
CA ARG A 87 -4.86 18.57 -13.28
C ARG A 87 -5.04 19.02 -14.72
#